data_AF-A0A9D2SGV6-F1
#
_entry.id   AF-A0A9D2SGV6-F1
#
_cell.length_a   1.000
_cell.length_b   1.000
_cell.length_c   1.000
_cell.angle_alpha   90.00
_cell.angle_beta   90.00
_cell.angle_gamma   90.00
#
_symmetry.space_group_name_H-M   'P 1'
#
loop_
_entity.id
_entity.type
_entity.pdbx_description
1 polymer ?
#
loop_
_entity_poly.entity_id
_entity_poly.type
_entity_poly.pdbx_seq_one_letter_code
_entity_poly.pdbx_strand_id
1 'polypeptide(L)'
;MNECLIQVICGPGRGKTTSAIGRGIVSLGMGKCVSMVQFLKGSMDADKMEVIKRLEPEFKVFRFEKSSTRFDKLSPQEKEEASASIRNGINFARKVLVTGECDILILDEILGILDEGIITCRELIALINQARQSSVELILTGTNCPEELRGEVDEITVLETYPGRF
;
A
#
# COMPACT_ATOMS: atom_id res chain seq x y z
N MET A 1 -9.30 -6.04 23.81
CA MET A 1 -9.44 -5.02 22.73
C MET A 1 -8.65 -5.59 21.57
N ASN A 2 -9.27 -5.86 20.42
CA ASN A 2 -8.49 -6.23 19.23
C ASN A 2 -7.74 -4.98 18.79
N GLU A 3 -6.42 -5.01 18.94
CA GLU A 3 -5.56 -3.87 18.60
C GLU A 3 -5.51 -3.72 17.08
N CYS A 4 -6.02 -2.59 16.59
CA CYS A 4 -5.91 -2.18 15.20
C CYS A 4 -4.43 -1.90 14.89
N LEU A 5 -3.76 -2.88 14.25
CA LEU A 5 -2.33 -2.86 14.00
C LEU A 5 -1.98 -2.09 12.71
N ILE A 6 -1.13 -1.09 12.83
CA ILE A 6 -0.60 -0.26 11.74
C ILE A 6 0.87 -0.62 11.53
N GLN A 7 1.19 -1.18 10.36
CA GLN A 7 2.51 -1.71 10.03
C GLN A 7 3.13 -0.96 8.85
N VAL A 8 4.44 -0.78 8.90
CA VAL A 8 5.25 -0.33 7.77
C VAL A 8 6.24 -1.41 7.38
N ILE A 9 6.31 -1.76 6.10
CA ILE A 9 7.33 -2.64 5.54
C ILE A 9 8.15 -1.84 4.54
N CYS A 10 9.34 -1.42 4.95
CA CYS A 10 10.20 -0.51 4.20
C CYS A 10 11.62 -1.03 3.99
N GLY A 11 12.49 -0.21 3.39
CA GLY A 11 13.90 -0.51 3.20
C GLY A 11 14.31 -0.81 1.75
N PRO A 12 15.63 -0.83 1.46
CA PRO A 12 16.18 -1.00 0.13
C PRO A 12 16.05 -2.44 -0.41
N GLY A 13 15.70 -3.40 0.45
CA GLY A 13 15.55 -4.80 0.11
C GLY A 13 14.33 -5.12 -0.74
N ARG A 14 14.39 -6.28 -1.39
CA ARG A 14 13.27 -6.89 -2.13
C ARG A 14 12.33 -7.59 -1.14
N GLY A 15 11.06 -7.77 -1.54
CA GLY A 15 10.08 -8.57 -0.80
C GLY A 15 9.06 -7.79 0.04
N LYS A 16 9.09 -6.46 0.04
CA LYS A 16 8.13 -5.61 0.78
C LYS A 16 6.68 -5.94 0.43
N THR A 17 6.32 -5.83 -0.86
CA THR A 17 4.99 -6.19 -1.37
C THR A 17 4.65 -7.66 -1.08
N THR A 18 5.60 -8.59 -1.26
CA THR A 18 5.37 -10.02 -1.02
C THR A 18 5.06 -10.30 0.46
N SER A 19 5.77 -9.62 1.38
CA SER A 19 5.50 -9.71 2.82
C SER A 19 4.12 -9.17 3.16
N ALA A 20 3.72 -8.02 2.60
CA ALA A 20 2.38 -7.46 2.78
C ALA A 20 1.28 -8.42 2.27
N ILE A 21 1.45 -8.99 1.07
CA ILE A 21 0.52 -9.98 0.52
C ILE A 21 0.47 -11.24 1.39
N GLY A 22 1.62 -11.75 1.85
CA GLY A 22 1.68 -12.90 2.75
C GLY A 22 0.90 -12.68 4.04
N ARG A 23 1.04 -11.49 4.66
CA ARG A 23 0.24 -11.09 5.83
C ARG A 23 -1.27 -11.03 5.51
N GLY A 24 -1.63 -10.51 4.34
CA GLY A 24 -3.01 -10.54 3.85
C GLY A 24 -3.56 -11.97 3.71
N ILE A 25 -2.81 -12.88 3.09
CA ILE A 25 -3.21 -14.30 2.92
C ILE A 25 -3.39 -15.00 4.27
N VAL A 26 -2.47 -14.79 5.22
CA VAL A 26 -2.60 -15.34 6.58
C VAL A 26 -3.90 -14.87 7.23
N SER A 27 -4.28 -13.62 6.99
CA SER A 27 -5.50 -13.02 7.54
C SER A 27 -6.77 -13.58 6.91
N LEU A 28 -6.75 -13.90 5.61
CA LEU A 28 -7.84 -14.66 4.98
C LEU A 28 -8.08 -16.00 5.71
N GLY A 29 -7.00 -16.69 6.10
CA GLY A 29 -7.07 -17.92 6.89
C GLY A 29 -7.73 -17.76 8.26
N MET A 30 -7.81 -16.52 8.77
CA MET A 30 -8.52 -16.16 10.00
C MET A 30 -9.96 -15.68 9.75
N GLY A 31 -10.44 -15.76 8.50
CA GLY A 31 -11.78 -15.29 8.11
C GLY A 31 -11.90 -13.78 7.93
N LYS A 32 -10.78 -13.05 7.85
CA LYS A 32 -10.76 -11.61 7.58
C LYS A 32 -10.82 -11.31 6.09
N CYS A 33 -11.36 -10.14 5.73
CA CYS A 33 -11.34 -9.60 4.39
C CYS A 33 -10.19 -8.59 4.21
N VAL A 34 -9.54 -8.63 3.05
CA VAL A 34 -8.37 -7.81 2.71
C VAL A 34 -8.64 -6.99 1.46
N SER A 35 -8.31 -5.70 1.52
CA SER A 35 -8.24 -4.84 0.34
C SER A 35 -6.82 -4.34 0.16
N MET A 36 -6.34 -4.31 -1.09
CA MET A 36 -5.03 -3.80 -1.44
C MET A 36 -5.15 -2.72 -2.50
N VAL A 37 -4.52 -1.56 -2.28
CA VAL A 37 -4.37 -0.50 -3.27
C VAL A 37 -2.90 -0.41 -3.65
N GLN A 38 -2.58 -0.51 -4.95
CA GLN A 38 -1.21 -0.42 -5.44
C GLN A 38 -0.95 0.91 -6.14
N PHE A 39 0.20 1.50 -5.84
CA PHE A 39 0.69 2.75 -6.43
C PHE A 39 2.02 2.54 -7.19
N LEU A 40 2.35 3.47 -8.09
CA LEU A 40 3.60 3.59 -8.86
C LEU A 40 4.01 2.40 -9.76
N LYS A 41 3.14 1.41 -9.95
CA LYS A 41 3.50 0.18 -10.69
C LYS A 41 3.09 0.19 -12.16
N GLY A 42 2.24 1.14 -12.58
CA GLY A 42 1.62 1.13 -13.89
C GLY A 42 0.70 -0.09 -14.11
N SER A 43 0.09 -0.18 -15.30
CA SER A 43 -0.90 -1.22 -15.63
C SER A 43 -0.29 -2.55 -16.09
N MET A 44 0.96 -2.58 -16.57
CA MET A 44 1.59 -3.82 -17.09
C MET A 44 1.89 -4.87 -16.02
N ASP A 45 2.06 -4.47 -14.75
CA ASP A 45 2.29 -5.44 -13.67
C ASP A 45 0.98 -6.16 -13.23
N ALA A 46 -0.14 -5.98 -13.94
CA ALA A 46 -1.46 -6.52 -13.57
C ALA A 46 -1.51 -8.04 -13.69
N ASP A 47 -0.84 -8.57 -14.71
CA ASP A 47 -0.81 -10.00 -15.01
C ASP A 47 -0.09 -10.80 -13.91
N LYS A 48 0.84 -10.16 -13.18
CA LYS A 48 1.56 -10.79 -12.06
C LYS A 48 0.68 -11.08 -10.83
N MET A 49 -0.54 -10.54 -10.79
CA MET A 49 -1.47 -10.68 -9.67
C MET A 49 -2.74 -11.48 -10.02
N GLU A 50 -2.79 -12.16 -11.18
CA GLU A 50 -3.95 -12.97 -11.55
C GLU A 50 -4.32 -14.02 -10.50
N VAL A 51 -3.33 -14.58 -9.80
CA VAL A 51 -3.59 -15.53 -8.72
C VAL A 51 -4.36 -14.92 -7.56
N ILE A 52 -4.14 -13.64 -7.24
CA ILE A 52 -4.84 -12.94 -6.16
C ILE A 52 -6.30 -12.68 -6.54
N LYS A 53 -6.61 -12.46 -7.83
CA LYS A 53 -8.00 -12.33 -8.29
C LYS A 53 -8.85 -13.56 -8.01
N ARG A 54 -8.23 -14.74 -7.88
CA ARG A 54 -8.94 -15.99 -7.53
C ARG A 54 -9.36 -16.04 -6.05
N LEU A 55 -8.88 -15.11 -5.24
CA LEU A 55 -9.20 -14.96 -3.82
C LEU A 55 -10.30 -13.92 -3.59
N GLU A 56 -10.91 -13.37 -4.65
CA GLU A 56 -12.10 -12.54 -4.50
C GLU A 56 -13.33 -13.39 -4.13
N PRO A 57 -14.24 -12.86 -3.28
CA PRO A 57 -14.32 -11.49 -2.80
C PRO A 57 -13.44 -11.16 -1.57
N GLU A 58 -12.78 -12.14 -0.94
CA GLU A 58 -12.11 -11.96 0.34
C GLU A 58 -10.78 -11.19 0.25
N PHE A 59 -10.09 -11.23 -0.89
CA PHE A 59 -8.91 -10.40 -1.17
C PHE A 59 -9.09 -9.63 -2.48
N LYS A 60 -9.30 -8.31 -2.38
CA LYS A 60 -9.49 -7.42 -3.54
C LYS A 60 -8.23 -6.60 -3.81
N VAL A 61 -7.85 -6.45 -5.08
CA VAL A 61 -6.71 -5.62 -5.49
C VAL A 61 -7.17 -4.51 -6.42
N PHE A 62 -6.85 -3.27 -6.06
CA PHE A 62 -7.24 -2.07 -6.78
C PHE A 62 -6.02 -1.33 -7.31
N ARG A 63 -6.14 -0.82 -8.54
CA ARG A 63 -5.13 -0.01 -9.21
C ARG A 63 -5.80 1.14 -9.93
N PHE A 64 -5.19 2.31 -9.85
CA PHE A 64 -5.77 3.55 -10.37
C PHE A 64 -4.95 4.16 -11.51
N GLU A 65 -3.68 3.77 -11.65
CA GLU A 65 -2.82 4.20 -12.75
C GLU A 65 -3.29 3.59 -14.08
N LYS A 66 -3.45 4.44 -15.09
CA LYS A 66 -3.86 4.04 -16.45
C LYS A 66 -2.68 3.76 -17.37
N SER A 67 -1.53 4.38 -17.10
CA SER A 67 -0.33 4.22 -17.92
C SER A 67 0.24 2.81 -17.77
N SER A 68 0.67 2.22 -18.90
CA SER A 68 1.45 0.98 -18.94
C SER A 68 2.87 1.16 -18.40
N THR A 69 3.32 2.40 -18.28
CA THR A 69 4.68 2.76 -17.88
C THR A 69 4.73 3.12 -16.40
N ARG A 70 5.83 2.72 -15.73
CA ARG A 70 6.07 3.07 -14.33
C ARG A 70 6.24 4.59 -14.16
N PHE A 71 5.79 5.12 -13.03
CA PHE A 71 5.76 6.56 -12.76
C PHE A 71 7.13 7.25 -12.94
N ASP A 72 8.22 6.60 -12.54
CA ASP A 72 9.60 7.11 -12.65
C ASP A 72 10.07 7.34 -14.09
N LYS A 73 9.40 6.69 -15.07
CA LYS A 73 9.73 6.76 -16.50
C LYS A 73 8.79 7.65 -17.31
N LEU A 74 7.81 8.28 -16.66
CA LEU A 74 6.85 9.17 -17.30
C LEU A 74 7.47 10.56 -17.56
N SER A 75 7.05 11.19 -18.66
CA SER A 75 7.32 12.62 -18.90
C SER A 75 6.65 13.50 -17.84
N PRO A 76 7.08 14.76 -17.65
CA PRO A 76 6.46 15.65 -16.67
C PRO A 76 4.95 15.81 -16.83
N GLN A 77 4.45 15.88 -18.07
CA GLN A 77 3.02 15.98 -18.36
C GLN A 77 2.28 14.69 -17.97
N GLU A 78 2.84 13.51 -18.30
CA GLU A 78 2.25 12.23 -17.91
C GLU A 78 2.29 12.01 -16.40
N LYS A 79 3.31 12.53 -15.70
CA LYS A 79 3.37 12.51 -14.22
C LYS A 79 2.24 13.32 -13.59
N GLU A 80 1.82 14.42 -14.20
CA GLU A 80 0.70 15.23 -13.71
C GLU A 80 -0.63 14.45 -13.79
N GLU A 81 -0.88 13.80 -14.93
CA GLU A 81 -2.06 12.93 -15.12
C GLU A 81 -2.04 11.71 -14.21
N ALA A 82 -0.87 11.08 -14.06
CA ALA A 82 -0.68 9.95 -13.15
C ALA A 82 -0.87 10.37 -11.68
N SER A 83 -0.43 11.57 -11.29
CA SER A 83 -0.63 12.11 -9.94
C SER A 83 -2.11 12.27 -9.60
N ALA A 84 -2.93 12.74 -10.56
CA ALA A 84 -4.38 12.81 -10.38
C ALA A 84 -4.99 11.41 -10.17
N SER A 85 -4.53 10.42 -10.92
CA SER A 85 -4.96 9.02 -10.79
C SER A 85 -4.55 8.41 -9.44
N ILE A 86 -3.32 8.68 -8.99
CA ILE A 86 -2.81 8.25 -7.68
C ILE A 86 -3.65 8.85 -6.54
N ARG A 87 -3.98 10.16 -6.62
CA ARG A 87 -4.87 10.81 -5.65
C ARG A 87 -6.26 10.18 -5.59
N ASN A 88 -6.79 9.73 -6.72
CA ASN A 88 -8.04 8.97 -6.74
C ASN A 88 -7.93 7.65 -5.97
N GLY A 89 -6.79 6.95 -6.07
CA GLY A 89 -6.52 5.75 -5.28
C GLY A 89 -6.48 6.00 -3.77
N ILE A 90 -5.96 7.15 -3.34
CA ILE A 90 -5.96 7.56 -1.92
C ILE A 90 -7.38 7.88 -1.44
N ASN A 91 -8.15 8.60 -2.25
CA ASN A 91 -9.56 8.86 -1.95
C ASN A 91 -10.36 7.56 -1.88
N PHE A 92 -10.05 6.58 -2.71
CA PHE A 92 -10.64 5.25 -2.63
C PHE A 92 -10.23 4.52 -1.34
N ALA A 93 -8.94 4.51 -0.98
CA ALA A 93 -8.48 3.95 0.29
C ALA A 93 -9.21 4.57 1.49
N ARG A 94 -9.38 5.89 1.51
CA ARG A 94 -10.18 6.58 2.55
C ARG A 94 -11.63 6.13 2.57
N LYS A 95 -12.25 5.89 1.40
CA LYS A 95 -13.63 5.35 1.34
C LYS A 95 -13.71 3.96 1.91
N VAL A 96 -12.77 3.07 1.56
CA VAL A 96 -12.71 1.70 2.09
C VAL A 96 -12.70 1.71 3.63
N LEU A 97 -11.90 2.60 4.23
CA LEU A 97 -11.86 2.78 5.68
C LEU A 97 -13.22 3.19 6.26
N VAL A 98 -13.93 4.14 5.65
CA VAL A 98 -15.26 4.59 6.13
C VAL A 98 -16.31 3.49 5.99
N THR A 99 -16.28 2.75 4.88
CA THR A 99 -17.27 1.72 4.59
C THR A 99 -17.11 0.46 5.45
N GLY A 100 -15.93 0.24 6.03
CA GLY A 100 -15.64 -0.96 6.80
C GLY A 100 -15.68 -2.25 5.98
N GLU A 101 -15.46 -2.17 4.66
CA GLU A 101 -15.55 -3.31 3.72
C GLU A 101 -14.38 -4.31 3.84
N CYS A 102 -13.37 -4.00 4.64
CA CYS A 102 -12.26 -4.90 4.91
C CYS A 102 -11.76 -4.75 6.35
N ASP A 103 -11.22 -5.84 6.88
CA ASP A 103 -10.53 -5.83 8.18
C ASP A 103 -9.08 -5.33 8.02
N ILE A 104 -8.50 -5.50 6.83
CA ILE A 104 -7.11 -5.12 6.54
C ILE A 104 -7.02 -4.37 5.21
N LEU A 105 -6.36 -3.21 5.25
CA LEU A 105 -6.06 -2.39 4.09
C LEU A 105 -4.55 -2.33 3.85
N ILE A 106 -4.11 -2.87 2.71
CA ILE A 106 -2.73 -2.80 2.24
C ILE A 106 -2.58 -1.62 1.28
N LEU A 107 -1.69 -0.69 1.59
CA LEU A 107 -1.34 0.45 0.74
C LEU A 107 0.10 0.24 0.23
N ASP A 108 0.18 -0.37 -0.95
CA ASP A 108 1.44 -0.84 -1.54
C ASP A 108 2.10 0.27 -2.36
N GLU A 109 3.35 0.60 -2.03
CA GLU A 109 4.15 1.73 -2.55
C GLU A 109 3.61 3.12 -2.16
N ILE A 110 2.85 3.20 -1.06
CA ILE A 110 2.37 4.49 -0.53
C ILE A 110 3.50 5.39 0.00
N LEU A 111 4.59 4.83 0.49
CA LEU A 111 5.75 5.65 0.85
C LEU A 111 6.47 6.19 -0.39
N GLY A 112 6.38 5.50 -1.53
CA GLY A 112 6.89 6.01 -2.79
C GLY A 112 6.12 7.24 -3.28
N ILE A 113 4.78 7.26 -3.14
CA ILE A 113 4.00 8.45 -3.53
C ILE A 113 4.25 9.64 -2.59
N LEU A 114 4.67 9.37 -1.35
CA LEU A 114 5.14 10.39 -0.41
C LEU A 114 6.52 10.93 -0.86
N ASP A 115 7.43 10.05 -1.27
CA ASP A 115 8.75 10.44 -1.81
C ASP A 115 8.63 11.32 -3.07
N GLU A 116 7.65 11.03 -3.93
CA GLU A 116 7.34 11.84 -5.13
C GLU A 116 6.58 13.14 -4.81
N GLY A 117 6.24 13.40 -3.54
CA GLY A 117 5.54 14.62 -3.11
C GLY A 117 4.07 14.71 -3.55
N ILE A 118 3.46 13.60 -3.96
CA ILE A 118 2.06 13.55 -4.43
C ILE A 118 1.10 13.77 -3.25
N ILE A 119 1.50 13.26 -2.08
CA ILE A 119 0.89 13.53 -0.77
C ILE A 119 1.94 14.01 0.22
N THR A 120 1.45 14.66 1.27
CA THR A 120 2.26 15.05 2.42
C THR A 120 2.25 14.00 3.52
N CYS A 121 3.27 14.00 4.38
CA CYS A 121 3.31 13.11 5.55
C CYS A 121 2.10 13.34 6.48
N ARG A 122 1.64 14.59 6.61
CA ARG A 122 0.42 14.94 7.37
C ARG A 122 -0.83 14.25 6.81
N GLU A 123 -0.98 14.19 5.48
CA GLU A 123 -2.11 13.50 4.86
C GLU A 123 -2.08 11.99 5.09
N LEU A 124 -0.88 11.39 5.11
CA LEU A 124 -0.69 9.98 5.43
C LEU A 124 -1.01 9.69 6.90
N ILE A 125 -0.54 10.52 7.83
CA ILE A 125 -0.87 10.41 9.26
C ILE A 125 -2.39 10.55 9.49
N ALA A 126 -3.06 11.46 8.78
CA ALA A 126 -4.51 11.57 8.85
C ALA A 126 -5.22 10.27 8.38
N LEU A 127 -4.69 9.61 7.34
CA LEU A 127 -5.21 8.32 6.88
C LEU A 127 -4.98 7.20 7.92
N ILE A 128 -3.80 7.15 8.54
CA ILE A 128 -3.49 6.21 9.63
C ILE A 128 -4.48 6.39 10.79
N ASN A 129 -4.71 7.62 11.22
CA ASN A 129 -5.66 7.92 12.29
C ASN A 129 -7.09 7.51 11.93
N GLN A 130 -7.49 7.70 10.67
CA GLN A 130 -8.78 7.26 10.18
C GLN A 130 -8.91 5.72 10.20
N ALA A 131 -7.84 4.99 9.87
CA ALA A 131 -7.83 3.53 9.94
C ALA A 131 -8.02 3.03 11.39
N ARG A 132 -7.33 3.66 12.35
CA ARG A 132 -7.50 3.38 13.78
C ARG A 132 -8.94 3.63 14.26
N GLN A 133 -9.55 4.75 13.87
CA GLN A 133 -10.95 5.05 14.20
C GLN A 133 -11.92 4.02 13.63
N SER A 134 -11.60 3.48 12.45
CA SER A 134 -12.42 2.49 11.76
C SER A 134 -12.10 1.05 12.19
N SER A 135 -11.14 0.86 13.09
CA SER A 135 -10.63 -0.46 13.53
C SER A 135 -10.14 -1.35 12.37
N VAL A 136 -9.55 -0.73 11.33
CA VAL A 136 -9.00 -1.43 10.16
C VAL A 136 -7.48 -1.49 10.27
N GLU A 137 -6.92 -2.70 10.21
CA GLU A 137 -5.46 -2.88 10.18
C GLU A 137 -4.88 -2.31 8.89
N LEU A 138 -3.67 -1.74 8.97
CA LEU A 138 -3.04 -1.06 7.85
C LEU A 138 -1.64 -1.64 7.62
N ILE A 139 -1.32 -1.92 6.35
CA ILE A 139 0.04 -2.30 5.94
C ILE A 139 0.51 -1.31 4.88
N LEU A 140 1.50 -0.49 5.23
CA LEU A 140 2.12 0.49 4.35
C LEU A 140 3.42 -0.08 3.79
N THR A 141 3.67 0.08 2.49
CA THR A 141 4.95 -0.33 1.89
C THR A 141 5.62 0.80 1.11
N GLY A 142 6.93 0.68 0.95
CA GLY A 142 7.76 1.49 0.04
C GLY A 142 9.20 1.55 0.52
N THR A 143 10.05 2.36 -0.09
CA THR A 143 11.50 2.30 0.21
C THR A 143 11.85 3.08 1.48
N ASN A 144 11.45 4.35 1.55
CA ASN A 144 11.86 5.25 2.61
C ASN A 144 10.73 5.46 3.61
N CYS A 145 10.94 5.09 4.87
CA CYS A 145 10.01 5.46 5.94
C CYS A 145 10.47 6.79 6.57
N PRO A 146 9.68 7.87 6.47
CA PRO A 146 10.00 9.14 7.12
C PRO A 146 10.05 8.97 8.65
N GLU A 147 10.86 9.78 9.32
CA GLU A 147 11.00 9.73 10.78
C GLU A 147 9.71 10.12 11.49
N GLU A 148 8.95 11.03 10.89
CA GLU A 148 7.66 11.49 11.39
C GLU A 148 6.61 10.38 11.51
N LEU A 149 6.76 9.26 10.78
CA LEU A 149 5.85 8.12 10.92
C LEU A 149 6.20 7.18 12.07
N ARG A 150 7.42 7.25 12.64
CA ARG A 150 7.87 6.28 13.67
C ARG A 150 7.01 6.28 14.93
N GLY A 151 6.45 7.44 15.29
CA GLY A 151 5.56 7.57 16.46
C GLY A 151 4.08 7.28 16.15
N GLU A 152 3.72 7.09 14.89
CA GLU A 152 2.33 7.02 14.43
C GLU A 152 1.89 5.59 14.08
N VAL A 153 2.86 4.68 13.93
CA VAL A 153 2.67 3.27 13.54
C VAL A 153 3.12 2.33 14.65
N ASP A 154 2.61 1.10 14.64
CA ASP A 154 2.83 0.12 15.71
C ASP A 154 4.04 -0.79 15.43
N GLU A 155 4.31 -1.08 14.15
CA GLU A 155 5.43 -1.94 13.72
C GLU A 155 6.12 -1.36 12.48
N ILE A 156 7.45 -1.34 12.48
CA ILE A 156 8.26 -1.05 11.29
C ILE A 156 9.19 -2.22 11.02
N THR A 157 8.99 -2.90 9.91
CA THR A 157 9.89 -3.92 9.38
C THR A 157 10.77 -3.29 8.30
N VAL A 158 12.09 -3.36 8.47
CA VAL A 158 13.07 -2.92 7.46
C VAL A 158 13.64 -4.13 6.74
N LEU A 159 13.50 -4.18 5.42
CA LEU A 159 14.07 -5.21 4.57
C LEU A 159 15.32 -4.70 3.88
N GLU A 160 16.38 -5.50 3.96
CA GLU A 160 17.64 -5.29 3.26
C GLU A 160 17.92 -6.48 2.34
N THR A 161 18.59 -6.24 1.21
CA THR A 161 18.99 -7.31 0.31
C THR A 161 20.45 -7.15 -0.05
N TYR A 162 21.25 -8.10 0.42
CA TYR A 162 22.66 -8.17 0.10
C TYR A 162 22.82 -9.04 -1.15
N PRO A 163 23.57 -8.58 -2.17
CA PRO A 163 23.87 -9.40 -3.33
C PRO A 163 24.64 -10.64 -2.85
N GLY A 164 24.08 -11.83 -3.13
CA GLY A 164 24.80 -13.07 -2.92
C GLY A 164 25.96 -13.17 -3.90
N ARG A 165 27.12 -13.67 -3.44
CA ARG A 165 28.17 -14.16 -4.33
C ARG A 165 27.77 -15.56 -4.79
N PHE A 166 26.87 -15.64 -5.77
CA PHE A 166 26.62 -16.88 -6.50
C PHE A 166 26.83 -16.61 -7.98
#